data_AF-A0A2M7P105-F1
#
_entry.id   AF-A0A2M7P105-F1
#
_cell.length_a   1.000
_cell.length_b   1.000
_cell.length_c   1.000
_cell.angle_alpha   90.00
_cell.angle_beta   90.00
_cell.angle_gamma   90.00
#
_symmetry.space_group_name_H-M   'P 1'
#
loop_
_entity.id
_entity.type
_entity.pdbx_description
1 polymer ?
#
loop_
_entity_poly.entity_id
_entity_poly.type
_entity_poly.pdbx_seq_one_letter_code
_entity_poly.pdbx_strand_id
1 'polypeptide(L)'
;MIDLIASASSYSRVNDGEKIDTVDMESAINEERANKKRALNRTYYDILLEIHDHKRLLSTDKVEALELFHALFALEYMNGKEWCDIHPLLIEDVEEYRKIKQNEKA
;
A
#
# COMPACT_ATOMS: atom_id res chain seq x y z
N MET A 1 -2.19 1.79 -11.75
CA MET A 1 -1.09 2.53 -11.13
C MET A 1 -1.39 4.00 -11.31
N ILE A 2 -1.63 4.74 -10.23
CA ILE A 2 -1.78 6.20 -10.31
C ILE A 2 -0.40 6.79 -10.56
N ASP A 3 -0.32 7.67 -11.55
CA ASP A 3 0.85 8.50 -11.78
C ASP A 3 0.81 9.65 -10.76
N LEU A 4 1.60 9.51 -9.69
CA LEU A 4 1.66 10.50 -8.60
C LEU A 4 2.05 11.90 -9.11
N ILE A 5 2.89 11.99 -10.15
CA ILE A 5 3.31 13.28 -10.72
C ILE A 5 2.14 13.92 -11.47
N ALA A 6 1.40 13.13 -12.25
CA ALA A 6 0.21 13.62 -12.94
C ALA A 6 -0.89 14.08 -11.97
N SER A 7 -1.13 13.31 -10.90
CA SER A 7 -2.08 13.71 -9.84
C SER A 7 -1.61 14.98 -9.12
N ALA A 8 -0.35 15.06 -8.70
CA ALA A 8 0.19 16.26 -8.06
C ALA A 8 0.16 17.49 -8.98
N SER A 9 0.44 17.30 -10.28
CA SER A 9 0.28 18.36 -11.28
C SER A 9 -1.17 18.85 -11.38
N SER A 10 -2.14 17.96 -11.23
CA SER A 10 -3.56 18.32 -11.25
C SER A 10 -3.95 19.15 -10.02
N TYR A 11 -3.47 18.76 -8.83
CA TYR A 11 -3.65 19.56 -7.61
C TYR A 11 -3.02 20.95 -7.72
N SER A 12 -1.78 21.03 -8.20
CA SER A 12 -1.07 22.30 -8.42
C SER A 12 -1.87 23.23 -9.34
N ARG A 13 -2.40 22.72 -10.46
CA ARG A 13 -3.20 23.49 -11.41
C ARG A 13 -4.53 23.97 -10.83
N VAL A 14 -5.18 23.17 -9.99
CA VAL A 14 -6.43 23.58 -9.30
C VAL A 14 -6.16 24.72 -8.31
N ASN A 15 -4.96 24.79 -7.76
CA ASN A 15 -4.51 25.83 -6.83
C ASN A 15 -3.83 27.03 -7.53
N ASP A 16 -3.94 27.16 -8.86
CA ASP A 16 -3.27 28.18 -9.68
C ASP A 16 -1.73 28.23 -9.48
N GLY A 17 -1.13 27.08 -9.17
CA GLY A 17 0.31 26.93 -8.99
C GLY A 17 1.08 26.85 -10.31
N GLU A 18 2.25 27.51 -10.37
CA GLU A 18 3.17 27.43 -11.52
C GLU A 18 4.10 26.20 -11.48
N LYS A 19 4.17 25.53 -10.31
CA LYS A 19 5.00 24.35 -10.06
C LYS A 19 4.31 23.45 -9.04
N ILE A 20 4.64 22.15 -9.07
CA ILE A 20 4.25 21.21 -8.04
C ILE A 20 5.01 21.55 -6.75
N ASP A 21 4.27 21.83 -5.68
CA ASP A 21 4.82 22.00 -4.34
C ASP A 21 4.57 20.75 -3.48
N THR A 22 5.13 20.72 -2.26
CA THR A 22 5.02 19.57 -1.36
C THR A 22 3.56 19.26 -1.02
N VAL A 23 2.71 20.28 -0.84
CA VAL A 23 1.28 20.11 -0.53
C VAL A 23 0.50 19.39 -1.64
N ASP A 24 0.87 19.62 -2.90
CA ASP A 24 0.23 18.98 -4.05
C ASP A 24 0.61 17.49 -4.11
N MET A 25 1.88 17.20 -3.82
CA MET A 25 2.40 15.83 -3.72
C MET A 25 1.78 15.09 -2.55
N GLU A 26 1.67 15.72 -1.38
CA GLU A 26 1.01 15.16 -0.21
C GLU A 26 -0.45 14.84 -0.50
N SER A 27 -1.16 15.71 -1.23
CA SER A 27 -2.54 15.47 -1.65
C SER A 27 -2.65 14.24 -2.55
N ALA A 28 -1.76 14.11 -3.55
CA ALA A 28 -1.70 12.94 -4.43
C ALA A 28 -1.37 11.63 -3.68
N ILE A 29 -0.41 11.69 -2.75
CA ILE A 29 -0.05 10.53 -1.91
C ILE A 29 -1.23 10.12 -1.02
N ASN A 30 -1.91 11.07 -0.40
CA ASN A 30 -3.05 10.80 0.47
C ASN A 30 -4.24 10.20 -0.31
N GLU A 31 -4.48 10.68 -1.53
CA GLU A 31 -5.48 10.11 -2.42
C GLU A 31 -5.13 8.65 -2.79
N GLU A 32 -3.90 8.38 -3.21
CA GLU A 32 -3.45 7.02 -3.54
C GLU A 32 -3.54 6.09 -2.33
N ARG A 33 -3.10 6.55 -1.15
CA ARG A 33 -3.24 5.79 0.10
C ARG A 33 -4.71 5.44 0.36
N ALA A 34 -5.62 6.40 0.26
CA ALA A 34 -7.05 6.17 0.46
C ALA A 34 -7.63 5.19 -0.58
N ASN A 35 -7.20 5.28 -1.84
CA ASN A 35 -7.61 4.36 -2.91
C ASN A 35 -7.19 2.93 -2.60
N LYS A 36 -5.93 2.72 -2.20
CA LYS A 36 -5.46 1.38 -1.79
C LYS A 36 -6.22 0.87 -0.56
N LYS A 37 -6.41 1.72 0.47
CA LYS A 37 -7.11 1.35 1.70
C LYS A 37 -8.54 0.86 1.44
N ARG A 38 -9.28 1.50 0.53
CA ARG A 38 -10.66 1.11 0.17
C ARG A 38 -10.75 -0.26 -0.50
N ALA A 39 -9.69 -0.72 -1.16
CA ALA A 39 -9.64 -2.03 -1.81
C ALA A 39 -9.29 -3.18 -0.85
N LEU A 40 -8.82 -2.87 0.37
CA LEU A 40 -8.36 -3.86 1.34
C LEU A 40 -9.49 -4.31 2.28
N ASN A 41 -9.55 -5.62 2.50
CA ASN A 41 -10.43 -6.29 3.45
C ASN A 41 -9.57 -7.02 4.50
N ARG A 42 -10.22 -7.64 5.50
CA ARG A 42 -9.52 -8.32 6.60
C ARG A 42 -8.57 -9.43 6.13
N THR A 43 -8.97 -10.23 5.15
CA THR A 43 -8.14 -11.29 4.56
C THR A 43 -6.88 -10.71 3.92
N TYR A 44 -7.02 -9.63 3.15
CA TYR A 44 -5.88 -8.94 2.56
C TYR A 44 -4.94 -8.36 3.61
N TYR A 45 -5.46 -7.74 4.66
CA TYR A 45 -4.63 -7.23 5.76
C TYR A 45 -3.88 -8.35 6.48
N ASP A 46 -4.48 -9.53 6.66
CA ASP A 46 -3.80 -10.67 7.26
C ASP A 46 -2.61 -11.15 6.41
N ILE A 47 -2.75 -11.17 5.08
CA ILE A 47 -1.67 -11.53 4.15
C ILE A 47 -0.59 -10.45 4.12
N LEU A 48 -0.98 -9.17 4.05
CA LEU A 48 -0.03 -8.05 4.07
C LEU A 48 0.78 -8.02 5.37
N LEU A 49 0.15 -8.34 6.51
CA LEU A 49 0.83 -8.45 7.80
C LEU A 49 1.87 -9.58 7.79
N GLU A 50 1.52 -10.76 7.26
CA GLU A 50 2.44 -11.89 7.08
C GLU A 50 3.66 -11.50 6.23
N ILE A 51 3.42 -10.85 5.08
CA ILE A 51 4.48 -10.35 4.19
C ILE A 51 5.34 -9.32 4.92
N HIS A 52 4.73 -8.38 5.64
CA HIS A 52 5.45 -7.32 6.33
C HIS A 52 6.37 -7.87 7.43
N ASP A 53 5.92 -8.88 8.17
CA ASP A 53 6.64 -9.51 9.28
C ASP A 53 7.78 -10.43 8.80
N HIS A 54 7.55 -11.18 7.73
CA HIS A 54 8.46 -12.24 7.30
C HIS A 54 9.25 -11.91 6.04
N LYS A 55 8.89 -10.84 5.34
CA LYS A 55 9.46 -10.40 4.07
C LYS A 55 9.43 -11.49 2.98
N ARG A 56 8.42 -12.36 3.05
CA ARG A 56 8.13 -13.46 2.13
C ARG A 56 6.66 -13.85 2.25
N LEU A 57 6.10 -14.46 1.21
CA LEU A 57 4.79 -15.08 1.28
C LEU A 57 4.93 -16.52 1.79
N LEU A 58 4.42 -16.81 2.97
CA LEU A 58 4.38 -18.17 3.54
C LEU A 58 3.14 -18.93 3.06
N SER A 59 2.02 -18.24 2.88
CA SER A 59 0.73 -18.80 2.45
C SER A 59 0.55 -18.69 0.92
N THR A 60 1.27 -19.52 0.15
CA THR A 60 1.32 -19.42 -1.33
C THR A 60 0.06 -19.91 -2.06
N ASP A 61 -0.90 -20.49 -1.35
CA ASP A 61 -2.10 -21.14 -1.90
C ASP A 61 -3.33 -20.22 -1.99
N LYS A 62 -3.19 -18.95 -1.63
CA LYS A 62 -4.31 -17.99 -1.59
C LYS A 62 -4.36 -17.14 -2.87
N VAL A 63 -5.51 -17.18 -3.55
CA VAL A 63 -5.78 -16.32 -4.72
C VAL A 63 -5.64 -14.84 -4.35
N GLU A 64 -6.05 -14.49 -3.13
CA GLU A 64 -5.94 -13.16 -2.56
C GLU A 64 -4.50 -12.65 -2.49
N ALA A 65 -3.52 -13.55 -2.29
CA ALA A 65 -2.11 -13.16 -2.26
C ALA A 65 -1.63 -12.72 -3.65
N LEU A 66 -2.04 -13.44 -4.70
CA LEU A 66 -1.71 -13.08 -6.09
C LEU A 66 -2.37 -11.76 -6.50
N GLU A 67 -3.62 -11.53 -6.06
CA GLU A 67 -4.33 -10.27 -6.29
C GLU A 67 -3.58 -9.07 -5.68
N LEU A 68 -2.99 -9.23 -4.49
CA LEU A 68 -2.17 -8.19 -3.85
C LEU A 68 -0.90 -7.86 -4.66
N PHE A 69 -0.25 -8.85 -5.27
CA PHE A 69 0.90 -8.60 -6.15
C PHE A 69 0.48 -7.93 -7.46
N HIS A 70 -0.59 -8.41 -8.10
CA HIS A 70 -1.10 -7.80 -9.32
C HIS A 70 -1.56 -6.34 -9.12
N ALA A 71 -2.12 -6.03 -7.94
CA ALA A 71 -2.55 -4.68 -7.58
C ALA A 71 -1.40 -3.79 -7.04
N LEU A 72 -0.17 -4.32 -6.93
CA LEU A 72 0.99 -3.64 -6.34
C LEU A 72 0.72 -3.15 -4.91
N PHE A 73 0.04 -3.99 -4.12
CA PHE A 73 -0.10 -3.83 -2.68
C PHE A 73 0.99 -4.62 -1.95
N ALA A 74 1.42 -5.73 -2.54
CA ALA A 74 2.67 -6.42 -2.24
C ALA A 74 3.63 -6.29 -3.42
N LEU A 75 4.93 -6.29 -3.13
CA LEU A 75 6.02 -6.09 -4.08
C LEU A 75 6.98 -7.28 -3.97
N GLU A 76 7.24 -7.96 -5.08
CA GLU A 76 8.23 -9.03 -5.16
C GLU A 76 9.53 -8.49 -5.77
N TYR A 77 10.65 -8.76 -5.12
CA TYR A 77 11.96 -8.33 -5.57
C TYR A 77 12.70 -9.49 -6.23
N MET A 78 12.92 -9.39 -7.54
CA MET A 78 13.63 -10.42 -8.31
C MET A 78 15.16 -10.31 -8.14
N ASN A 79 15.65 -10.63 -6.94
CA ASN A 79 17.08 -10.66 -6.62
C ASN A 79 17.64 -12.09 -6.47
N GLY A 80 16.94 -13.09 -7.00
CA GLY A 80 17.29 -14.51 -6.87
C GLY A 80 16.89 -15.13 -5.53
N LYS A 81 16.12 -14.42 -4.71
CA LYS A 81 15.49 -14.92 -3.48
C LYS A 81 14.00 -14.57 -3.51
N GLU A 82 13.18 -15.39 -2.84
CA GLU A 82 11.77 -15.10 -2.59
C GLU A 82 11.65 -14.01 -1.51
N TRP A 83 11.99 -12.78 -1.88
CA TRP A 83 11.93 -11.61 -1.00
C TRP A 83 10.81 -10.68 -1.47
N CYS A 84 9.85 -10.43 -0.60
CA CYS A 84 8.77 -9.48 -0.85
C CYS A 84 8.58 -8.49 0.30
N ASP A 85 7.99 -7.35 -0.01
CA ASP A 85 7.57 -6.36 0.98
C ASP A 85 6.19 -5.80 0.60
N ILE A 86 5.57 -5.07 1.51
CA ILE A 86 4.33 -4.35 1.24
C ILE A 86 4.62 -3.00 0.58
N HIS A 87 3.64 -2.48 -0.16
CA HIS A 87 3.75 -1.14 -0.73
C HIS A 87 3.95 -0.10 0.39
N PRO A 88 4.92 0.85 0.30
CA PRO A 88 5.25 1.76 1.39
C PRO A 88 4.07 2.57 1.95
N LEU A 89 3.14 2.97 1.08
CA LEU A 89 1.92 3.68 1.48
C LEU A 89 0.99 2.88 2.41
N LEU A 90 1.14 1.57 2.48
CA LEU A 90 0.30 0.68 3.30
C LEU A 90 0.94 0.33 4.66
N ILE A 91 2.19 0.73 4.92
CA ILE A 91 2.90 0.34 6.15
C ILE A 91 2.15 0.79 7.39
N GLU A 92 1.75 2.06 7.44
CA GLU A 92 1.03 2.61 8.59
C GLU A 92 -0.32 1.93 8.81
N ASP A 93 -1.06 1.63 7.73
CA ASP A 93 -2.37 0.97 7.79
C ASP A 93 -2.24 -0.49 8.27
N VAL A 94 -1.20 -1.21 7.84
CA VAL A 94 -0.92 -2.59 8.29
C VAL A 94 -0.53 -2.62 9.77
N GLU A 95 0.27 -1.65 10.22
CA GLU A 95 0.63 -1.48 11.63
C GLU A 95 -0.58 -1.12 12.51
N GLU A 96 -1.47 -0.27 12.02
CA GLU A 96 -2.75 0.04 12.67
C GLU A 96 -3.61 -1.22 12.81
N TYR A 97 -3.75 -1.99 11.72
CA TYR A 97 -4.48 -3.25 11.73
C TYR A 97 -3.90 -4.27 12.73
N ARG A 98 -2.56 -4.36 12.85
CA ARG A 98 -1.91 -5.22 13.85
C ARG A 98 -2.39 -4.89 15.26
N LYS A 99 -2.44 -3.60 15.62
CA LYS A 99 -2.88 -3.14 16.96
C LYS A 99 -4.34 -3.51 17.22
N ILE A 100 -5.21 -3.30 16.23
CA ILE A 100 -6.63 -3.69 16.32
C ILE A 100 -6.76 -5.20 16.57
N LYS A 101 -6.06 -6.01 15.77
CA LYS A 101 -6.09 -7.48 15.88
C LYS A 101 -5.54 -8.00 17.21
N GLN A 102 -4.59 -7.29 17.83
CA GLN A 102 -4.09 -7.62 19.17
C GLN A 102 -5.11 -7.32 20.26
N ASN A 103 -5.81 -6.18 20.16
CA ASN A 103 -6.85 -5.79 21.12
C ASN A 103 -8.08 -6.72 21.07
N GLU A 104 -8.42 -7.29 19.91
CA GLU A 104 -9.51 -8.27 19.78
C GLU A 104 -9.20 -9.63 20.44
N LYS A 105 -7.93 -9.92 20.72
CA LYS A 105 -7.49 -11.18 21.33
C LYS A 105 -7.25 -11.09 22.84
N ALA A 106 -7.34 -9.89 23.41
CA ALA A 106 -7.20 -9.61 24.84
C ALA A 106 -8.55 -9.67 25.54
#